data_AF-A0A1J5IXC1-F1
#
_entry.id   AF-A0A1J5IXC1-F1
#
_cell.length_a   1.000
_cell.length_b   1.000
_cell.length_c   1.000
_cell.angle_alpha   90.00
_cell.angle_beta   90.00
_cell.angle_gamma   90.00
#
_symmetry.space_group_name_H-M   'P 1'
#
loop_
_entity.id
_entity.type
_entity.pdbx_description
1 polymer ?
#
loop_
_entity_poly.entity_id
_entity_poly.type
_entity_poly.pdbx_seq_one_letter_code
_entity_poly.pdbx_strand_id
1 'polypeptide(L)'
;MKCEKVQIKLSAYLDGELDAEVHRELADHLKQCPECREELEEFSGLDTLIRGLPRLSLPDAFAKVVVASVRNAVTSEPRKLFLSRAWKALLEHSERFFELLEPESGAGIRSLDEFNDIPASFIGYAYFKALGSQR
;
A
#
# COMPACT_ATOMS: atom_id res chain seq x y z
N MET A 1 -12.19 -25.71 -12.72
CA MET A 1 -12.04 -24.61 -11.73
C MET A 1 -13.38 -23.90 -11.53
N LYS A 2 -13.63 -23.25 -10.37
CA LYS A 2 -14.86 -22.48 -10.10
C LYS A 2 -14.72 -21.04 -10.60
N CYS A 3 -15.79 -20.44 -11.11
CA CYS A 3 -15.80 -19.05 -11.62
C CYS A 3 -15.24 -18.05 -10.61
N GLU A 4 -15.66 -18.13 -9.34
CA GLU A 4 -15.16 -17.27 -8.24
C GLU A 4 -13.62 -17.21 -8.17
N LYS A 5 -12.94 -18.33 -8.41
CA LYS A 5 -11.47 -18.40 -8.41
C LYS A 5 -10.83 -17.84 -9.68
N VAL A 6 -11.54 -17.91 -10.80
CA VAL A 6 -11.12 -17.34 -12.09
C VAL A 6 -11.17 -15.82 -12.00
N GLN A 7 -12.32 -15.28 -11.57
CA GLN A 7 -12.64 -13.86 -11.57
C GLN A 7 -11.61 -13.05 -10.78
N ILE A 8 -11.26 -13.50 -9.57
CA ILE A 8 -10.22 -12.88 -8.73
C ILE A 8 -8.81 -12.89 -9.36
N LYS A 9 -8.59 -13.67 -10.42
CA LYS A 9 -7.29 -13.86 -11.10
C LYS A 9 -7.29 -13.36 -12.53
N LEU A 10 -8.38 -12.82 -13.06
CA LEU A 10 -8.47 -12.34 -14.45
C LEU A 10 -7.50 -11.20 -14.75
N SER A 11 -7.33 -10.24 -13.85
CA SER A 11 -6.34 -9.16 -14.02
C SER A 11 -4.91 -9.71 -14.07
N ALA A 12 -4.54 -10.58 -13.12
CA ALA A 12 -3.22 -11.20 -13.13
C ALA A 12 -2.98 -12.10 -14.36
N TYR A 13 -4.05 -12.72 -14.87
CA TYR A 13 -4.02 -13.47 -16.14
C TYR A 13 -3.73 -12.55 -17.33
N LEU A 14 -4.37 -11.38 -17.40
CA LEU A 14 -4.16 -10.38 -18.46
C LEU A 14 -2.73 -9.82 -18.43
N ASP A 15 -2.19 -9.60 -17.23
CA ASP A 15 -0.83 -9.07 -17.04
C ASP A 15 0.28 -10.12 -17.23
N GLY A 16 -0.07 -11.41 -17.30
CA GLY A 16 0.89 -12.51 -17.43
C GLY A 16 1.64 -12.84 -16.13
N GLU A 17 1.08 -12.47 -14.98
CA GLU A 17 1.69 -12.58 -13.64
C GLU A 17 1.36 -13.90 -12.93
N LEU A 18 0.70 -14.84 -13.62
CA LEU A 18 0.34 -16.14 -13.07
C LEU A 18 1.41 -17.20 -13.36
N ASP A 19 1.58 -18.15 -12.45
CA ASP A 19 2.39 -19.33 -12.73
C ASP A 19 1.81 -20.17 -13.87
N ALA A 20 2.66 -20.99 -14.49
CA ALA A 20 2.31 -21.72 -15.70
C ALA A 20 1.18 -22.77 -15.52
N GLU A 21 1.00 -23.29 -14.31
CA GLU A 21 -0.06 -24.27 -14.04
C GLU A 21 -1.41 -23.55 -13.90
N VAL A 22 -1.44 -22.51 -13.06
CA VAL A 22 -2.64 -21.68 -12.85
C VAL A 22 -3.06 -21.00 -14.15
N HIS A 23 -2.12 -20.48 -14.93
CA HIS A 23 -2.43 -19.90 -16.25
C HIS A 23 -3.13 -20.92 -17.17
N ARG A 24 -2.69 -22.18 -17.19
CA ARG A 24 -3.30 -23.25 -18.00
C ARG A 24 -4.71 -23.57 -17.51
N GLU A 25 -4.89 -23.74 -16.20
CA GLU A 25 -6.20 -24.00 -15.61
C GLU A 25 -7.22 -22.89 -15.91
N LEU A 26 -6.80 -21.62 -15.83
CA LEU A 26 -7.64 -20.49 -16.19
C LEU A 26 -7.95 -20.47 -17.69
N ALA A 27 -6.95 -20.66 -18.55
CA ALA A 27 -7.14 -20.70 -19.99
C ALA A 27 -8.14 -21.79 -20.41
N ASP A 28 -8.07 -22.97 -19.78
CA ASP A 28 -9.01 -24.06 -20.05
C ASP A 28 -10.42 -23.76 -19.53
N HIS A 29 -10.55 -23.04 -18.42
CA HIS A 29 -11.84 -22.55 -17.94
C HIS A 29 -12.44 -21.49 -18.88
N LEU A 30 -11.65 -20.53 -19.34
CA LEU A 30 -12.09 -19.45 -20.24
C LEU A 30 -12.56 -19.99 -21.59
N LYS A 31 -12.06 -21.13 -22.06
CA LYS A 31 -12.62 -21.81 -23.26
C LYS A 31 -14.06 -22.28 -23.06
N GLN A 32 -14.46 -22.57 -21.83
CA GLN A 32 -15.73 -23.23 -21.51
C GLN A 32 -16.76 -22.29 -20.87
N CYS A 33 -16.33 -21.25 -20.17
CA CYS A 33 -17.22 -20.33 -19.46
C CYS A 33 -17.36 -18.99 -20.20
N PRO A 34 -18.55 -18.65 -20.73
CA PRO A 34 -18.80 -17.36 -21.38
C PRO A 34 -18.77 -16.19 -20.40
N GLU A 35 -19.28 -16.35 -19.18
CA GLU A 35 -19.33 -15.28 -18.16
C GLU A 35 -17.92 -14.78 -17.80
N CYS A 36 -16.99 -15.70 -17.53
CA CYS A 36 -15.60 -15.33 -17.24
C CYS A 36 -14.86 -14.74 -18.45
N ARG A 37 -15.31 -15.04 -19.68
CA ARG A 37 -14.74 -14.41 -20.89
C ARG A 37 -15.21 -12.96 -21.04
N GLU A 38 -16.50 -12.71 -20.80
CA GLU A 38 -17.08 -11.37 -20.84
C GLU A 38 -16.37 -10.46 -19.84
N GLU A 39 -16.16 -10.92 -18.61
CA GLU A 39 -15.41 -10.16 -17.59
C GLU A 39 -13.94 -9.92 -17.99
N LEU A 40 -13.29 -10.89 -18.64
CA LEU A 40 -11.94 -10.70 -19.17
C LEU A 40 -11.90 -9.66 -20.32
N GLU A 41 -12.92 -9.63 -21.16
CA GLU A 41 -13.08 -8.63 -22.23
C GLU A 41 -13.30 -7.23 -21.64
N GLU A 42 -14.06 -7.09 -20.55
CA GLU A 42 -14.22 -5.83 -19.82
C GLU A 42 -12.87 -5.30 -19.30
N PHE A 43 -12.06 -6.16 -18.65
CA PHE A 43 -10.72 -5.79 -18.21
C PHE A 43 -9.82 -5.36 -19.38
N SER A 44 -9.85 -6.11 -20.48
CA SER A 44 -9.06 -5.81 -21.69
C SER A 44 -9.48 -4.49 -22.34
N GLY A 45 -10.78 -4.19 -22.33
CA GLY A 45 -11.33 -2.92 -22.79
C GLY A 45 -10.85 -1.74 -21.94
N LEU A 46 -10.86 -1.89 -20.62
CA LEU A 46 -10.33 -0.87 -19.71
C LEU A 46 -8.83 -0.61 -19.94
N ASP A 47 -8.01 -1.66 -20.06
CA ASP A 47 -6.57 -1.53 -20.34
C ASP A 47 -6.34 -0.79 -21.67
N THR A 48 -7.14 -1.09 -22.70
CA THR A 48 -7.07 -0.41 -23.99
C THR A 48 -7.37 1.09 -23.86
N LEU A 49 -8.41 1.47 -23.11
CA LEU A 49 -8.76 2.87 -22.87
C LEU A 49 -7.63 3.62 -22.14
N ILE A 50 -7.05 3.01 -21.11
CA ILE A 50 -5.95 3.58 -20.34
C ILE A 50 -4.72 3.77 -21.24
N ARG A 51 -4.38 2.78 -22.06
CA ARG A 51 -3.25 2.86 -23.01
C ARG A 51 -3.46 3.92 -24.10
N GLY A 52 -4.71 4.24 -24.41
CA GLY A 52 -5.09 5.30 -25.34
C GLY A 52 -4.90 6.72 -24.81
N LEU A 53 -4.61 6.88 -23.51
CA LEU A 53 -4.38 8.20 -22.92
C LEU A 53 -3.13 8.88 -23.55
N PRO A 54 -3.16 10.22 -23.71
CA PRO A 54 -2.04 10.95 -24.27
C PRO A 54 -0.78 10.75 -23.42
N ARG A 55 0.31 10.33 -24.07
CA ARG A 55 1.61 10.25 -23.41
C ARG A 55 2.20 11.63 -23.27
N LEU A 56 2.50 12.02 -22.03
CA LEU A 56 3.24 13.25 -21.75
C LEU A 56 4.71 13.06 -22.11
N SER A 57 5.24 13.92 -22.96
CA SER A 57 6.68 13.99 -23.23
C SER A 57 7.38 14.64 -22.03
N LEU A 58 8.41 13.98 -21.51
CA LEU A 58 9.25 14.57 -20.47
C LEU A 58 10.25 15.55 -21.10
N PRO A 59 10.62 16.65 -20.42
CA PRO A 59 11.73 17.50 -20.85
C PRO A 59 13.04 16.73 -20.92
N ASP A 60 13.92 17.04 -21.88
CA ASP A 60 15.23 16.36 -22.06
C ASP A 60 16.11 16.38 -20.81
N ALA A 61 15.96 17.40 -19.97
CA ALA A 61 16.70 17.56 -18.73
C ALA A 61 16.19 16.66 -17.57
N PHE A 62 15.00 16.06 -17.70
CA PHE A 62 14.33 15.33 -16.61
C PHE A 62 15.20 14.20 -16.05
N ALA A 63 15.81 13.39 -16.93
CA ALA A 63 16.67 12.28 -16.51
C ALA A 63 17.85 12.77 -15.65
N LYS A 64 18.48 13.91 -16.01
CA LYS A 64 19.58 14.50 -15.24
C LYS A 64 19.12 14.95 -13.86
N VAL A 65 17.95 15.59 -13.78
CA VAL A 65 17.35 16.05 -12.52
C VAL A 65 17.04 14.87 -11.61
N VAL A 66 16.39 13.83 -12.13
CA VAL A 66 16.04 12.63 -11.33
C VAL A 66 17.29 11.96 -10.78
N VAL A 67 18.32 11.74 -11.61
CA VAL A 67 19.58 11.11 -11.16
C VAL A 67 20.26 11.93 -10.07
N ALA A 68 20.28 13.26 -10.20
CA ALA A 68 20.85 14.15 -9.19
C ALA A 68 20.06 14.07 -7.87
N SER A 69 18.73 14.09 -7.93
CA SER A 69 17.86 13.99 -6.76
C SER A 69 18.02 12.66 -6.02
N VAL A 70 18.08 11.53 -6.75
CA VAL A 70 18.29 10.21 -6.15
C VAL A 70 19.66 10.12 -5.47
N ARG A 71 20.73 10.59 -6.12
CA ARG A 71 22.07 10.63 -5.51
C ARG A 71 22.07 11.45 -4.22
N ASN A 72 21.49 12.64 -4.25
CA ASN A 72 21.41 13.50 -3.07
C ASN A 72 20.65 12.85 -1.92
N ALA A 73 19.54 12.16 -2.20
CA ALA A 73 18.75 11.43 -1.20
C ALA A 73 19.50 10.24 -0.60
N VAL A 74 20.31 9.52 -1.40
CA VAL A 74 21.15 8.42 -0.91
C VAL A 74 22.33 8.93 -0.09
N THR A 75 22.90 10.08 -0.45
CA THR A 75 24.05 10.69 0.26
C THR A 75 23.67 11.52 1.47
N SER A 76 22.40 11.87 1.66
CA SER A 76 21.96 12.61 2.85
C SER A 76 21.91 11.70 4.06
N GLU A 77 22.97 11.71 4.86
CA GLU A 77 23.00 11.18 6.23
C GLU A 77 21.79 11.71 7.05
N PRO A 78 21.18 10.89 7.93
CA PRO A 78 20.02 11.32 8.69
C PRO A 78 20.43 12.35 9.74
N ARG A 79 20.04 13.61 9.54
CA ARG A 79 20.05 14.69 10.56
C ARG A 79 19.15 14.42 11.81
N LYS A 80 18.80 13.15 12.09
CA LYS A 80 17.81 12.72 13.10
C LYS A 80 18.42 12.10 14.37
N LEU A 81 19.72 12.26 14.62
CA LEU A 81 20.36 11.74 15.85
C LEU A 81 20.31 12.70 17.05
N PHE A 82 20.13 14.00 16.82
CA PHE A 82 20.17 15.00 17.91
C PHE A 82 18.79 15.33 18.49
N LEU A 83 17.76 15.49 17.65
CA LEU A 83 16.38 15.73 18.14
C LEU A 83 15.79 14.49 18.83
N SER A 84 16.08 13.29 18.34
CA SER A 84 15.52 12.05 18.90
C SER A 84 15.97 11.78 20.34
N ARG A 85 17.17 12.22 20.73
CA ARG A 85 17.69 12.08 22.09
C ARG A 85 17.00 13.01 23.10
N ALA A 86 16.77 14.27 22.73
CA ALA A 86 16.09 15.23 23.59
C ALA A 86 14.60 14.87 23.79
N TRP A 87 13.94 14.39 22.74
CA TRP A 87 12.55 13.93 22.82
C TRP A 87 12.40 12.62 23.61
N LYS A 88 13.37 11.70 23.53
CA LYS A 88 13.38 10.48 24.36
C LYS A 88 13.45 10.79 25.85
N ALA A 89 14.35 11.70 26.24
CA ALA A 89 14.49 12.13 27.63
C ALA A 89 13.23 12.83 28.17
N LEU A 90 12.52 13.56 27.31
CA LEU A 90 11.24 14.19 27.66
C LEU A 90 10.10 13.18 27.81
N LEU A 91 10.06 12.16 26.93
CA LEU A 91 9.03 11.10 26.94
C LEU A 91 9.22 10.10 28.10
N GLU A 92 10.46 9.76 28.46
CA GLU A 92 10.76 8.90 29.62
C GLU A 92 10.20 9.48 30.94
N HIS A 93 10.07 10.82 31.04
CA HIS A 93 9.44 11.46 32.19
C HIS A 93 7.91 11.46 32.16
N SER A 94 7.31 11.21 30.99
CA SER A 94 5.86 11.23 30.79
C SER A 94 5.17 9.86 30.97
N GLU A 95 5.94 8.77 31.12
CA GLU A 95 5.39 7.43 31.33
C GLU A 95 4.55 7.32 32.62
N ARG A 96 4.91 8.08 33.67
CA ARG A 96 4.10 8.19 34.90
C ARG A 96 2.76 8.92 34.71
N PHE A 97 2.60 9.64 33.60
CA PHE A 97 1.38 10.38 33.30
C PHE A 97 0.38 9.52 32.52
N PHE A 98 0.87 8.58 31.70
CA PHE A 98 0.03 7.72 30.87
C PHE A 98 -0.66 6.59 31.65
N GLU A 99 -0.07 6.09 32.74
CA GLU A 99 -0.74 5.15 33.67
C GLU A 99 -1.99 5.75 34.34
N LEU A 100 -2.06 7.08 34.48
CA LEU A 100 -3.22 7.76 35.08
C LEU A 100 -4.41 7.91 34.11
N LEU A 101 -4.19 7.60 32.82
CA LEU A 101 -5.10 7.89 31.71
C LEU A 101 -5.59 6.62 31.00
N GLU A 102 -5.35 5.42 31.54
CA GLU A 102 -5.95 4.20 31.01
C GLU A 102 -7.35 3.95 31.64
N PRO A 103 -8.45 4.20 30.92
CA PRO A 103 -9.71 3.51 31.19
C PRO A 103 -9.68 2.15 30.50
N GLU A 104 -9.98 1.09 31.25
CA GLU A 104 -10.27 -0.24 30.71
C GLU A 104 -11.47 -0.19 29.75
N SER A 105 -11.29 -0.69 28.53
CA SER A 105 -12.31 -1.23 27.59
C SER A 105 -11.71 -1.19 26.18
N GLY A 106 -11.95 -2.08 25.24
CA GLY A 106 -12.91 -3.15 25.01
C GLY A 106 -12.74 -3.55 23.53
N ALA A 107 -13.19 -4.73 23.13
CA ALA A 107 -12.91 -5.34 21.83
C ALA A 107 -13.33 -4.53 20.57
N GLY A 108 -12.50 -4.59 19.50
CA GLY A 108 -12.78 -4.17 18.10
C GLY A 108 -11.76 -3.14 17.58
N ILE A 109 -11.20 -3.13 16.35
CA ILE A 109 -11.44 -3.80 15.06
C ILE A 109 -10.05 -3.97 14.37
N ARG A 110 -9.83 -5.07 13.63
CA ARG A 110 -8.60 -5.38 12.85
C ARG A 110 -8.48 -4.54 11.56
N SER A 111 -8.31 -3.23 11.64
CA SER A 111 -8.07 -2.38 10.46
C SER A 111 -6.91 -1.38 10.60
N LEU A 112 -6.25 -1.32 11.76
CA LEU A 112 -5.14 -0.39 12.02
C LEU A 112 -3.75 -1.02 11.83
N ASP A 113 -3.64 -2.35 11.73
CA ASP A 113 -2.37 -3.02 11.45
C ASP A 113 -1.86 -2.77 10.02
N GLU A 114 -2.74 -2.44 9.07
CA GLU A 114 -2.37 -2.14 7.69
C GLU A 114 -1.69 -0.77 7.53
N PHE A 115 -1.79 0.10 8.53
CA PHE A 115 -1.13 1.43 8.56
C PHE A 115 0.08 1.48 9.52
N ASN A 116 0.54 0.33 10.03
CA ASN A 116 1.51 0.26 11.12
C ASN A 116 2.99 0.45 10.70
N ASP A 117 3.23 1.06 9.53
CA ASP A 117 4.55 1.54 9.12
C ASP A 117 4.95 2.86 9.81
N ILE A 118 4.11 3.38 10.72
CA ILE A 118 4.35 4.63 11.46
C ILE A 118 5.06 4.30 12.78
N PRO A 119 6.28 4.83 13.03
CA PRO A 119 6.98 4.59 14.29
C PRO A 119 6.14 5.06 15.49
N ALA A 120 6.17 4.29 16.59
CA ALA A 120 5.47 4.62 17.84
C ALA A 120 5.79 6.00 18.44
N SER A 121 6.86 6.65 17.95
CA SER A 121 7.28 8.01 18.32
C SER A 121 6.57 9.13 17.55
N PHE A 122 5.68 8.83 16.60
CA PHE A 122 4.96 9.83 15.84
C PHE A 122 3.70 10.30 16.56
N ILE A 123 3.50 11.61 16.68
CA ILE A 123 2.33 12.18 17.39
C ILE A 123 0.99 11.75 16.77
N GLY A 124 1.01 11.40 15.48
CA GLY A 124 -0.12 10.82 14.77
C GLY A 124 -0.57 9.47 15.35
N TYR A 125 0.33 8.66 15.91
CA TYR A 125 -0.03 7.41 16.57
C TYR A 125 -0.93 7.65 17.79
N ALA A 126 -0.56 8.63 18.64
CA ALA A 126 -1.39 9.04 19.77
C ALA A 126 -2.74 9.64 19.31
N TYR A 127 -2.72 10.43 18.23
CA TYR A 127 -3.93 11.02 17.64
C TYR A 127 -4.90 9.97 17.08
N PHE A 128 -4.41 8.98 16.32
CA PHE A 128 -5.23 7.90 15.76
C PHE A 128 -5.72 6.93 16.84
N LYS A 129 -4.91 6.63 17.86
CA LYS A 129 -5.35 5.84 19.02
C LYS A 129 -6.46 6.56 19.81
N ALA A 130 -6.36 7.88 19.97
CA ALA A 130 -7.39 8.68 20.64
C ALA A 130 -8.69 8.79 19.82
N LEU A 131 -8.60 8.83 18.47
CA LEU A 131 -9.76 8.93 17.59
C LEU A 131 -10.42 7.59 17.24
N GLY A 132 -9.68 6.48 17.26
CA GLY A 132 -10.22 5.13 17.05
C GLY A 132 -11.23 4.68 18.12
N SER A 133 -11.43 5.48 19.17
CA SER A 133 -12.45 5.30 20.21
C SER A 133 -13.82 5.91 19.84
N GLN A 134 -13.96 6.60 18.70
CA GLN A 134 -15.23 7.17 18.28
C GLN A 134 -15.89 6.33 17.16
N ARG A 135 -16.69 5.36 17.64
CA ARG A 135 -17.73 4.54 17.00
C ARG A 135 -17.35 3.14 16.54
#